data_AF-A0A497K545-F1
#
_entry.id   AF-A0A497K545-F1
#
_cell.length_a   1.000
_cell.length_b   1.000
_cell.length_c   1.000
_cell.angle_alpha   90.00
_cell.angle_beta   90.00
_cell.angle_gamma   90.00
#
_symmetry.space_group_name_H-M   'P 1'
#
loop_
_entity.id
_entity.type
_entity.pdbx_description
1 polymer ?
#
loop_
_entity_poly.entity_id
_entity_poly.type
_entity_poly.pdbx_seq_one_letter_code
_entity_poly.pdbx_strand_id
1 'polypeptide(L)'
;VWIQVYRPQIRVPGVRLPRWPHFYLGGKKGPIDRTIYTAAKAISGTLIDLAEDPLKLKACKDEWAERIKHEYEAPQLDPEWDPPIDLPWPEYVVTERGHDWHIPTPGRK
;
A
#
# COMPACT_ATOMS: atom_id res chain seq x y z
N VAL A 1 0.43 3.08 -7.71
CA VAL A 1 1.23 2.58 -6.56
C VAL A 1 0.27 2.19 -5.46
N TRP A 2 -0.03 0.90 -5.31
CA TRP A 2 -0.64 0.43 -4.07
C TRP A 2 0.44 0.49 -3.00
N ILE A 3 0.53 1.59 -2.26
CA ILE A 3 1.24 1.53 -0.98
C ILE A 3 0.41 0.57 -0.15
N GLN A 4 0.83 -0.68 -0.12
CA GLN A 4 0.34 -1.63 0.86
C GLN A 4 0.87 -1.11 2.20
N VAL A 5 0.11 -0.22 2.84
CA VAL A 5 0.45 0.27 4.17
C VAL A 5 0.49 -0.97 5.06
N TYR A 6 1.67 -1.28 5.60
CA TYR A 6 1.82 -2.44 6.47
C TYR A 6 0.83 -2.33 7.62
N ARG A 7 0.05 -3.38 7.86
CA ARG A 7 -0.98 -3.33 8.90
C ARG A 7 -0.34 -3.36 10.29
N PRO A 8 -0.82 -2.55 11.25
CA PRO A 8 -0.27 -2.56 12.59
C PRO A 8 -0.46 -3.94 13.23
N GLN A 9 0.58 -4.42 13.90
CA GLN A 9 0.51 -5.63 14.72
C GLN A 9 0.59 -5.25 16.20
N ILE A 10 -0.30 -5.85 16.99
CA ILE A 10 -0.26 -5.78 18.45
C ILE A 10 0.34 -7.08 18.96
N ARG A 11 1.28 -6.96 19.91
CA ARG A 11 1.89 -8.09 20.61
C ARG A 11 1.69 -7.89 22.10
N VAL A 12 1.16 -8.91 22.75
CA VAL A 12 1.02 -8.97 24.21
C VAL A 12 1.96 -10.07 24.71
N PRO A 13 2.91 -9.76 25.61
CA PRO A 13 3.81 -10.77 26.16
C PRO A 13 3.04 -11.95 26.76
N GLY A 14 3.47 -13.18 26.46
CA GLY A 14 2.87 -14.40 26.98
C GLY A 14 1.52 -14.81 26.36
N VAL A 15 0.94 -14.00 25.46
CA VAL A 15 -0.35 -14.27 24.84
C VAL A 15 -0.22 -14.40 23.33
N ARG A 16 -0.70 -15.52 22.79
CA ARG A 16 -0.91 -15.66 21.34
C ARG A 16 -2.26 -15.05 20.99
N LEU A 17 -2.23 -13.89 20.33
CA LEU A 17 -3.46 -13.24 19.87
C LEU A 17 -4.03 -13.97 18.63
N PRO A 18 -5.37 -14.05 18.52
CA PRO A 18 -6.02 -14.48 17.28
C PRO A 18 -5.74 -13.48 16.15
N ARG A 19 -6.10 -13.80 14.91
CA ARG A 19 -5.78 -12.94 13.76
C ARG A 19 -6.70 -11.72 13.61
N TRP A 20 -7.86 -11.70 14.26
CA TRP A 20 -8.83 -10.59 14.12
C TRP A 20 -8.28 -9.19 14.49
N PRO A 21 -7.42 -8.99 15.52
CA PRO A 21 -6.88 -7.68 15.85
C PRO A 21 -6.04 -7.09 14.71
N HIS A 22 -5.31 -7.93 13.96
CA HIS A 22 -4.56 -7.51 12.78
C HIS A 22 -5.48 -6.92 11.69
N PHE A 23 -6.70 -7.46 11.53
CA PHE A 23 -7.67 -6.92 10.58
C PHE A 23 -8.32 -5.63 11.10
N TYR A 24 -8.68 -5.61 12.38
CA TYR A 24 -9.30 -4.46 13.03
C TYR A 24 -8.39 -3.22 13.00
N LEU A 25 -7.10 -3.37 13.31
CA LEU A 25 -6.16 -2.25 13.39
C LEU A 25 -5.87 -1.58 12.05
N GLY A 26 -6.12 -2.26 10.93
CA GLY A 26 -5.89 -1.71 9.59
C GLY A 26 -6.74 -0.48 9.26
N GLY A 27 -7.91 -0.32 9.90
CA GLY A 27 -8.81 0.83 9.71
C GLY A 27 -8.85 1.81 10.89
N LYS A 28 -7.95 1.66 11.88
CA LYS A 28 -7.99 2.47 13.10
C LYS A 28 -7.01 3.64 13.01
N LYS A 29 -7.56 4.85 13.11
CA LYS A 29 -6.80 6.10 13.29
C LYS A 29 -5.88 5.99 14.52
N GLY A 30 -4.64 6.44 14.40
CA GLY A 30 -3.58 6.26 15.40
C GLY A 30 -2.62 5.13 15.01
N PRO A 31 -3.01 3.84 15.14
CA PRO A 31 -2.16 2.72 14.75
C PRO A 31 -1.71 2.77 13.28
N ILE A 32 -2.63 3.06 12.34
CA ILE A 32 -2.31 3.15 10.91
C ILE A 32 -1.43 4.36 10.58
N ASP A 33 -1.61 5.47 11.29
CA ASP A 33 -0.84 6.68 11.03
C ASP A 33 0.65 6.44 11.30
N ARG A 34 0.97 5.71 12.39
CA ARG A 34 2.36 5.34 12.71
C ARG A 34 3.02 4.50 11.63
N THR A 35 2.29 3.57 11.00
CA THR A 35 2.86 2.73 9.94
C THR A 35 3.13 3.56 8.69
N ILE A 36 2.24 4.50 8.36
CA ILE A 36 2.43 5.44 7.24
C ILE A 36 3.67 6.32 7.48
N TYR A 37 3.77 6.97 8.65
CA TYR A 37 4.91 7.85 8.93
C TYR A 37 6.24 7.10 8.99
N THR A 38 6.24 5.86 9.48
CA THR A 38 7.46 5.03 9.51
C THR A 38 7.92 4.69 8.10
N ALA A 39 6.99 4.25 7.24
CA ALA A 39 7.29 3.97 5.83
C ALA A 39 7.75 5.24 5.09
N ALA A 40 7.09 6.37 5.33
CA ALA A 40 7.44 7.65 4.73
C ALA A 40 8.89 8.04 5.06
N LYS A 41 9.31 7.93 6.33
CA LYS A 41 10.69 8.22 6.76
C LYS A 41 11.73 7.34 6.06
N ALA A 42 11.44 6.04 5.95
CA ALA A 42 12.34 5.10 5.28
C ALA A 42 12.48 5.46 3.79
N ILE A 43 11.35 5.64 3.09
CA ILE A 43 11.35 5.97 1.66
C ILE A 43 12.03 7.33 1.43
N SER A 44 11.66 8.35 2.18
CA SER A 44 12.24 9.69 2.03
C SER A 44 13.75 9.68 2.31
N GLY A 45 14.18 8.96 3.35
CA GLY A 45 15.61 8.81 3.66
C GLY A 45 16.36 8.18 2.50
N THR A 46 15.85 7.07 1.97
CA THR A 46 16.48 6.41 0.80
C THR A 46 16.50 7.31 -0.44
N LEU A 47 15.46 8.11 -0.68
CA LEU A 47 15.42 9.02 -1.82
C LEU A 47 16.44 10.15 -1.67
N ILE A 48 16.62 10.69 -0.47
CA ILE A 48 17.63 11.72 -0.19
C ILE A 48 19.03 11.13 -0.35
N ASP A 49 19.31 9.96 0.23
CA ASP A 49 20.60 9.27 0.10
C ASP A 49 20.99 9.04 -1.37
N LEU A 50 20.03 8.67 -2.22
CA LEU A 50 20.24 8.46 -3.66
C LEU A 50 20.37 9.77 -4.44
N ALA A 51 19.75 10.86 -3.97
CA ALA A 51 19.84 12.16 -4.60
C ALA A 51 21.18 12.85 -4.33
N GLU A 52 21.77 12.63 -3.15
CA GLU A 52 23.06 13.22 -2.75
C GLU A 52 24.28 12.48 -3.32
N ASP A 53 24.15 11.19 -3.64
CA ASP A 53 25.25 10.35 -4.12
C ASP A 53 24.93 9.70 -5.49
N PRO A 54 25.39 10.32 -6.60
CA PRO A 54 25.17 9.81 -7.94
C PRO A 54 25.80 8.44 -8.21
N LEU A 55 26.87 8.08 -7.50
CA LEU A 55 27.53 6.78 -7.68
C LEU A 55 26.70 5.65 -7.07
N LYS A 56 26.12 5.88 -5.88
CA LYS A 56 25.14 4.95 -5.30
C LYS A 56 23.92 4.79 -6.18
N LEU A 57 23.37 5.88 -6.72
CA LEU A 57 22.24 5.81 -7.64
C LEU A 57 22.56 4.97 -8.88
N LYS A 58 23.76 5.15 -9.46
CA LYS A 58 24.21 4.33 -10.58
C LYS A 58 24.30 2.85 -10.20
N ALA A 59 24.92 2.53 -9.06
CA ALA A 59 25.05 1.15 -8.59
C ALA A 59 23.69 0.46 -8.39
N CYS A 60 22.72 1.14 -7.76
CA CYS A 60 21.36 0.62 -7.58
C CYS A 60 20.63 0.41 -8.92
N LYS A 61 20.81 1.32 -9.88
CA LYS A 61 20.21 1.17 -11.22
C LYS A 61 20.83 0.01 -11.99
N ASP A 62 22.15 -0.14 -11.93
CA ASP A 62 22.88 -1.23 -12.59
C ASP A 62 22.43 -2.59 -12.01
N GLU A 63 22.36 -2.71 -10.68
CA GLU A 63 21.85 -3.91 -10.00
C GLU A 63 20.41 -4.24 -10.40
N TRP A 64 19.51 -3.25 -10.39
CA TRP A 64 18.13 -3.43 -10.82
C TRP A 64 18.02 -3.88 -12.28
N ALA A 65 18.81 -3.28 -13.18
CA ALA A 65 18.83 -3.62 -14.59
C ALA A 65 19.34 -5.04 -14.85
N GLU A 66 20.28 -5.54 -14.05
CA GLU A 66 20.69 -6.95 -14.13
C GLU A 66 19.62 -7.89 -13.56
N ARG A 67 19.02 -7.56 -12.41
CA ARG A 67 18.00 -8.40 -11.78
C ARG A 67 16.77 -8.59 -12.68
N ILE A 68 16.30 -7.52 -13.31
CA ILE A 68 15.10 -7.58 -14.15
C ILE A 68 15.30 -8.42 -15.41
N LYS A 69 16.54 -8.69 -15.87
CA LYS A 69 16.78 -9.62 -16.98
C LYS A 69 16.39 -11.06 -16.64
N HIS A 70 16.41 -11.43 -15.37
CA HIS A 70 16.18 -12.80 -14.90
C HIS A 70 14.87 -12.96 -14.13
N GLU A 71 14.42 -11.91 -13.45
CA GLU A 71 13.24 -11.94 -12.56
C GLU A 71 12.05 -11.14 -13.11
N TYR A 72 12.06 -10.76 -14.39
CA TYR A 72 10.93 -10.04 -14.96
C TYR A 72 9.70 -10.92 -15.09
N GLU A 73 8.63 -10.50 -14.43
CA GLU A 73 7.29 -11.02 -14.61
C GLU A 73 6.51 -10.06 -15.50
N ALA A 74 6.07 -10.55 -16.67
CA ALA A 74 5.23 -9.77 -17.55
C ALA A 74 3.87 -9.47 -16.90
N PRO A 75 3.18 -8.38 -17.29
CA PRO A 75 1.82 -8.13 -16.83
C PRO A 75 0.94 -9.37 -17.01
N GLN A 76 0.33 -9.83 -15.90
CA GLN A 76 -0.54 -11.01 -15.90
C GLN A 76 -1.93 -10.72 -16.49
N LEU A 77 -2.28 -9.45 -16.64
CA LEU A 77 -3.56 -9.03 -17.22
C LEU A 77 -3.47 -9.14 -18.75
N ASP A 78 -4.52 -9.70 -19.35
CA ASP A 78 -4.66 -9.71 -20.80
C ASP A 78 -4.67 -8.25 -21.33
N PRO A 79 -3.83 -7.89 -22.31
CA PRO A 79 -3.81 -6.55 -22.89
C PRO A 79 -5.14 -6.11 -23.51
N GLU A 80 -6.02 -7.04 -23.86
CA GLU A 80 -7.35 -6.76 -24.41
C GLU A 80 -8.36 -6.31 -23.34
N TRP A 81 -8.05 -6.51 -22.05
CA TRP A 81 -8.98 -6.15 -20.98
C TRP A 81 -8.92 -4.66 -20.67
N ASP A 82 -10.09 -4.03 -20.64
CA ASP A 82 -10.21 -2.67 -20.13
C ASP A 82 -9.80 -2.64 -18.64
N PRO A 83 -8.85 -1.78 -18.27
CA PRO A 83 -8.47 -1.66 -16.87
C PRO A 83 -9.68 -1.14 -16.07
N PRO A 84 -9.91 -1.64 -14.85
CA PRO A 84 -11.07 -1.25 -14.03
C PRO A 84 -10.86 0.13 -13.39
N ILE A 85 -10.63 1.15 -14.20
CA ILE A 85 -10.42 2.54 -13.79
C ILE A 85 -11.72 3.24 -13.38
N ASP A 86 -12.86 2.66 -13.76
CA ASP A 86 -14.19 3.21 -13.51
C ASP A 86 -14.87 2.62 -12.26
N LEU A 87 -14.15 1.79 -11.49
CA LEU A 87 -14.63 1.34 -10.19
C LEU A 87 -14.55 2.50 -9.18
N PRO A 88 -15.69 2.99 -8.67
CA PRO A 88 -15.69 4.10 -7.75
C PRO A 88 -15.05 3.70 -6.42
N TRP A 89 -14.35 4.64 -5.78
CA TRP A 89 -13.84 4.43 -4.43
C TRP A 89 -15.01 4.31 -3.45
N PRO A 90 -14.97 3.38 -2.48
CA PRO A 90 -15.82 3.43 -1.30
C PRO A 90 -15.92 4.84 -0.70
N GLU A 91 -17.15 5.29 -0.50
CA GLU A 91 -17.46 6.57 0.13
C GLU A 91 -17.98 6.31 1.55
N TYR A 92 -17.55 7.15 2.49
CA TYR A 92 -18.11 7.15 3.84
C TYR A 92 -19.39 7.99 3.85
N VAL A 93 -20.48 7.40 4.33
CA VAL A 93 -21.81 8.01 4.33
C VAL A 93 -22.43 7.98 5.72
N VAL A 94 -23.21 9.01 6.03
CA VAL A 94 -24.04 9.04 7.23
C VAL A 94 -25.44 8.60 6.84
N THR A 95 -25.89 7.48 7.38
CA THR A 95 -27.25 6.97 7.24
C THR A 95 -28.06 7.26 8.50
N GLU A 96 -29.38 7.07 8.46
CA GLU A 96 -30.23 7.15 9.66
C GLU A 96 -29.82 6.16 10.76
N ARG A 97 -29.08 5.09 10.41
CA ARG A 97 -28.55 4.09 11.35
C ARG A 97 -27.14 4.42 11.88
N GLY A 98 -26.56 5.53 11.45
CA GLY A 98 -25.21 5.96 11.81
C GLY A 98 -24.24 5.99 10.64
N HIS A 99 -22.95 6.07 10.96
CA HIS A 99 -21.85 6.18 10.00
C HIS A 99 -21.51 4.81 9.39
N ASP A 100 -21.52 4.73 8.06
CA ASP A 100 -21.24 3.51 7.30
C ASP A 100 -20.38 3.83 6.05
N TRP A 101 -20.07 2.81 5.25
CA TRP A 101 -19.40 2.97 3.95
C TRP A 101 -20.23 2.31 2.83
N HIS A 102 -20.20 2.88 1.63
CA HIS A 102 -20.86 2.31 0.45
C HIS A 102 -19.93 2.28 -0.79
N ILE A 103 -20.12 1.31 -1.68
CA ILE A 103 -19.51 1.32 -3.02
C ILE A 103 -20.55 1.88 -3.99
N PRO A 104 -20.29 3.04 -4.63
CA PRO A 104 -21.22 3.58 -5.62
C PRO A 104 -21.42 2.61 -6.80
N THR A 105 -22.60 2.58 -7.38
CA THR A 105 -22.79 1.90 -8.68
C THR A 105 -21.98 2.66 -9.72
N PRO A 106 -21.11 2.00 -10.52
CA PRO A 106 -20.38 2.67 -11.59
C PRO A 106 -21.36 3.42 -12.50
N GLY A 107 -21.11 4.72 -12.70
CA GLY A 107 -21.88 5.50 -13.66
C GLY A 107 -21.73 4.90 -15.06
N ARG A 108 -22.83 4.74 -15.78
CA ARG A 108 -22.78 4.37 -17.20
C ARG A 108 -22.06 5.52 -17.92
N LYS A 109 -20.86 5.27 -18.47
CA LYS A 109 -20.28 6.18 -19.47
C LYS A 109 -21.11 6.16 -20.73
#